data_AF-A0AA35W1I0-F1
#
_entry.id   AF-A0AA35W1I0-F1
#
_cell.length_a   1.000
_cell.length_b   1.000
_cell.length_c   1.000
_cell.angle_alpha   90.00
_cell.angle_beta   90.00
_cell.angle_gamma   90.00
#
_symmetry.space_group_name_H-M   'P 1'
#
loop_
_entity.id
_entity.type
_entity.pdbx_description
1 polymer ?
#
loop_
_entity_poly.entity_id
_entity_poly.type
_entity_poly.pdbx_seq_one_letter_code
_entity_poly.pdbx_strand_id
1 'polypeptide(L)'
;MLRRQARLRREYLYRKSLEDKERSILERKRKLRDALEGGRVIPTELQKDALELRKAMKYDDDEREDLAAATHMDDEYVWAGVEDPKIVVTTSHDPSSRLKQFAKELRLIFPNAQRLNRGNYVMSQLVQACVANDVTDLIIIHEHRGDPDGLVVCHLPHGPTASFSLSNTVTLCFLCRHHVYKPPPPPPPPPPPPRIYLQCMR
;
A
#
# COMPACT_ATOMS: atom_id res chain seq x y z
N MET A 1 -10.53 0.51 24.87
CA MET A 1 -9.99 1.05 23.60
C MET A 1 -11.02 1.24 22.49
N LEU A 2 -11.89 0.26 22.19
CA LEU A 2 -12.83 0.31 21.03
C LEU A 2 -13.70 1.58 20.95
N ARG A 3 -14.21 2.10 22.07
CA ARG A 3 -15.00 3.34 22.10
C ARG A 3 -14.19 4.58 21.71
N ARG A 4 -12.90 4.61 22.07
CA ARG A 4 -11.99 5.72 21.73
C ARG A 4 -11.77 5.78 20.22
N GLN A 5 -11.53 4.65 19.57
CA GLN A 5 -11.33 4.58 18.12
C GLN A 5 -12.59 4.94 17.34
N ALA A 6 -13.75 4.44 17.76
CA ALA A 6 -15.02 4.82 17.16
C ALA A 6 -15.28 6.33 17.28
N ARG A 7 -14.91 6.94 18.41
CA ARG A 7 -15.00 8.39 18.61
C ARG A 7 -14.03 9.14 17.68
N LEU A 8 -12.75 8.77 17.66
CA LEU A 8 -11.73 9.39 16.82
C LEU A 8 -12.11 9.33 15.34
N ARG A 9 -12.66 8.20 14.86
CA ARG A 9 -13.14 8.07 13.48
C ARG A 9 -14.30 9.00 13.17
N ARG A 10 -15.25 9.18 14.10
CA ARG A 10 -16.37 10.13 13.92
C ARG A 10 -15.88 11.57 13.89
N GLU A 11 -14.95 11.91 14.78
CA GLU A 11 -14.31 13.23 14.82
C GLU A 11 -13.54 13.51 13.52
N TYR A 12 -12.80 12.52 13.00
CA TYR A 12 -12.11 12.61 11.71
C TYR A 12 -13.06 12.85 10.54
N LEU A 13 -14.11 12.03 10.41
CA LEU A 13 -15.12 12.19 9.35
C LEU A 13 -15.84 13.54 9.42
N TYR A 14 -16.11 14.02 10.64
CA TYR A 14 -16.72 15.33 10.83
C TYR A 14 -15.78 16.45 10.38
N ARG A 15 -14.49 16.38 10.75
CA ARG A 15 -13.48 17.37 10.33
C ARG A 15 -13.32 17.41 8.81
N LYS A 16 -13.19 16.24 8.17
CA LYS A 16 -13.13 16.11 6.71
C LYS A 16 -14.35 16.73 6.02
N SER A 17 -15.55 16.56 6.60
CA SER A 17 -16.77 17.17 6.05
C SER A 17 -16.83 18.70 6.19
N LEU A 18 -16.11 19.28 7.17
CA LEU A 18 -15.95 20.73 7.29
C LEU A 18 -14.91 21.24 6.29
N GLU A 19 -13.79 20.54 6.16
CA GLU A 19 -12.75 20.84 5.18
C GLU A 19 -13.27 20.82 3.74
N ASP A 20 -14.11 19.84 3.37
CA ASP A 20 -14.73 19.79 2.04
C ASP A 20 -15.62 21.02 1.77
N LYS A 21 -16.35 21.48 2.80
CA LYS A 21 -17.16 22.71 2.70
C LYS A 21 -16.26 23.94 2.59
N GLU A 22 -15.21 24.02 3.40
CA GLU A 22 -14.24 25.11 3.38
C GLU A 22 -13.50 25.16 2.03
N ARG A 23 -13.11 24.02 1.46
CA ARG A 23 -12.52 23.90 0.13
C ARG A 23 -13.45 24.46 -0.94
N SER A 24 -14.74 24.10 -0.89
CA SER A 24 -15.74 24.64 -1.83
C SER A 24 -15.91 26.15 -1.69
N ILE A 25 -15.80 26.69 -0.47
CA ILE A 25 -15.85 28.14 -0.21
C ILE A 25 -14.58 28.82 -0.70
N LEU A 26 -13.42 28.21 -0.49
CA LEU A 26 -12.11 28.70 -0.93
C LEU A 26 -12.06 28.77 -2.45
N GLU A 27 -12.53 27.74 -3.17
CA GLU A 27 -12.62 27.77 -4.63
C GLU A 27 -13.52 28.91 -5.14
N ARG A 28 -14.64 29.19 -4.46
CA ARG A 28 -15.51 30.33 -4.78
C ARG A 28 -14.82 31.66 -4.49
N LYS A 29 -14.08 31.76 -3.38
CA LYS A 29 -13.29 32.94 -3.03
C LYS A 29 -12.21 33.19 -4.07
N ARG A 30 -11.46 32.18 -4.47
CA ARG A 30 -10.42 32.27 -5.51
C ARG A 30 -10.98 32.77 -6.84
N LYS A 31 -12.09 32.20 -7.32
CA LYS A 31 -12.77 32.67 -8.55
C LYS A 31 -13.21 34.13 -8.46
N LEU A 32 -13.67 34.58 -7.29
CA LEU A 32 -14.06 35.97 -7.06
C LEU A 32 -12.83 36.89 -7.02
N ARG A 33 -11.72 36.46 -6.39
CA ARG A 33 -10.43 37.17 -6.37
C ARG A 33 -9.91 37.36 -7.81
N ASP A 34 -9.86 36.29 -8.60
CA ASP A 34 -9.43 36.30 -10.00
C ASP A 34 -10.29 37.23 -10.88
N ALA A 35 -11.61 37.26 -10.67
CA ALA A 35 -12.53 38.13 -11.40
C ALA A 35 -12.33 39.61 -11.05
N LEU A 36 -12.06 39.92 -9.77
CA LEU A 36 -11.79 41.27 -9.30
C LEU A 36 -10.44 41.79 -9.81
N GLU A 37 -9.39 40.97 -9.78
CA GLU A 37 -8.07 41.32 -10.32
C GLU A 37 -8.09 41.46 -11.85
N GLY A 38 -8.77 40.54 -12.54
CA GLY A 38 -8.89 40.56 -14.00
C GLY A 38 -9.88 41.58 -14.56
N GLY A 39 -10.61 42.31 -13.69
CA GLY A 39 -11.65 43.27 -14.10
C GLY A 39 -12.78 42.64 -14.93
N ARG A 40 -12.99 41.32 -14.82
CA ARG A 40 -14.00 40.58 -15.59
C ARG A 40 -15.34 40.61 -14.86
N VAL A 41 -16.42 40.39 -15.60
CA VAL A 41 -17.77 40.27 -15.01
C VAL A 41 -17.80 39.04 -14.10
N ILE A 42 -18.32 39.22 -12.88
CA ILE A 42 -18.46 38.14 -11.89
C ILE A 42 -19.43 37.07 -12.45
N PRO A 43 -19.08 35.77 -12.38
CA PRO A 43 -19.97 34.69 -12.81
C PRO A 43 -21.34 34.75 -12.13
N THR A 44 -22.42 34.48 -12.87
CA THR A 44 -23.81 34.58 -12.40
C THR A 44 -24.09 33.78 -11.13
N GLU A 45 -23.41 32.65 -10.95
CA GLU A 45 -23.53 31.78 -9.77
C GLU A 45 -23.00 32.44 -8.48
N LEU A 46 -21.97 33.28 -8.59
CA LEU A 46 -21.33 33.95 -7.46
C LEU A 46 -21.95 35.31 -7.15
N GLN A 47 -22.72 35.90 -8.07
CA GLN A 47 -23.26 37.26 -7.90
C GLN A 47 -24.14 37.42 -6.66
N LYS A 48 -24.91 36.39 -6.28
CA LYS A 48 -25.77 36.41 -5.09
C LYS A 48 -24.96 36.39 -3.79
N ASP A 49 -23.92 35.55 -3.75
CA ASP A 49 -23.08 35.34 -2.56
C ASP A 49 -21.87 36.30 -2.50
N ALA A 50 -21.64 37.10 -3.55
CA ALA A 50 -20.45 37.93 -3.72
C ALA A 50 -20.25 38.94 -2.59
N LEU A 51 -21.33 39.52 -2.04
CA LEU A 51 -21.24 40.49 -0.95
C LEU A 51 -20.76 39.83 0.35
N GLU A 52 -21.23 38.62 0.64
CA GLU A 52 -20.88 37.85 1.84
C GLU A 52 -19.45 37.31 1.72
N LEU A 53 -19.12 36.71 0.57
CA LEU A 53 -17.77 36.23 0.28
C LEU A 53 -16.73 37.35 0.35
N ARG A 54 -17.04 38.54 -0.19
CA ARG A 54 -16.16 39.71 -0.11
C ARG A 54 -15.95 40.20 1.33
N LYS A 55 -16.97 40.10 2.20
CA LYS A 55 -16.80 40.42 3.62
C LYS A 55 -15.92 39.37 4.32
N ALA A 56 -16.13 38.09 4.02
CA ALA A 56 -15.32 37.00 4.57
C ALA A 56 -13.85 37.09 4.15
N MET A 57 -13.58 37.40 2.87
CA MET A 57 -12.22 37.62 2.35
C MET A 57 -11.42 38.67 3.12
N LYS A 58 -12.07 39.71 3.66
CA LYS A 58 -11.37 40.76 4.42
C LYS A 58 -10.75 40.24 5.72
N TYR A 59 -11.22 39.10 6.22
CA TYR A 59 -10.75 38.48 7.45
C TYR A 59 -9.86 37.26 7.21
N ASP A 60 -9.66 36.86 5.95
CA ASP A 60 -8.74 35.77 5.62
C ASP A 60 -7.34 36.38 5.39
N ASP A 61 -6.35 35.95 6.16
CA ASP A 61 -4.95 36.30 5.92
C ASP A 61 -4.43 35.55 4.69
N ASP A 62 -3.84 36.25 3.72
CA ASP A 62 -3.37 35.68 2.45
C ASP A 62 -2.37 34.51 2.64
N GLU A 63 -1.57 34.52 3.73
CA GLU A 63 -0.63 33.44 4.05
C GLU A 63 -1.32 32.09 4.35
N ARG A 64 -2.57 32.12 4.85
CA ARG A 64 -3.30 30.90 5.23
C ARG A 64 -3.79 30.11 4.02
N GLU A 65 -4.01 30.78 2.87
CA GLU A 65 -4.50 30.16 1.64
C GLU A 65 -3.42 29.29 0.97
N ASP A 66 -2.16 29.74 1.00
CA ASP A 66 -1.02 29.02 0.43
C ASP A 66 -0.58 27.82 1.28
N LEU A 67 -0.62 27.95 2.61
CA LEU A 67 -0.35 26.85 3.55
C LEU A 67 -1.40 25.74 3.45
N ALA A 68 -2.68 26.08 3.26
CA ALA A 68 -3.75 25.09 3.09
C ALA A 68 -3.60 24.27 1.80
N ALA A 69 -3.04 24.85 0.73
CA ALA A 69 -2.75 24.14 -0.52
C ALA A 69 -1.50 23.25 -0.42
N ALA A 70 -0.47 23.68 0.33
CA ALA A 70 0.79 22.94 0.50
C ALA A 70 0.66 21.72 1.42
N THR A 71 -0.29 21.73 2.36
CA THR A 71 -0.51 20.64 3.33
C THR A 71 -1.36 19.48 2.76
N HIS A 72 -1.34 19.27 1.43
CA HIS A 72 -2.01 18.15 0.75
C HIS A 72 -1.25 16.82 0.93
N MET A 73 -0.71 16.57 2.12
CA MET A 73 -0.35 15.21 2.53
C MET A 73 -1.56 14.62 3.21
N ASP A 74 -1.96 13.41 2.82
CA ASP A 74 -3.11 12.71 3.38
C ASP A 74 -3.06 12.70 4.92
N ASP A 75 -4.11 13.23 5.55
CA ASP A 75 -4.26 13.34 7.01
C ASP A 75 -4.07 11.99 7.74
N GLU A 76 -4.37 10.87 7.07
CA GLU A 76 -4.21 9.54 7.62
C GLU A 76 -2.74 9.16 7.84
N TYR A 77 -1.82 9.75 7.07
CA TYR A 77 -0.39 9.44 7.09
C TYR A 77 0.46 10.58 7.67
N VAL A 78 -0.11 11.45 8.51
CA VAL A 78 0.58 12.61 9.12
C VAL A 78 1.87 12.23 9.86
N TRP A 79 1.94 11.02 10.43
CA TRP A 79 3.13 10.54 11.15
C TRP A 79 4.19 9.91 10.25
N ALA A 80 3.97 9.87 8.93
CA ALA A 80 4.94 9.35 7.98
C ALA A 80 6.25 10.15 8.07
N GLY A 81 7.35 9.44 8.34
CA GLY A 81 8.69 10.02 8.48
C GLY A 81 9.12 10.36 9.91
N VAL A 82 8.21 10.29 10.89
CA VAL A 82 8.55 10.45 12.32
C VAL A 82 8.75 9.09 12.99
N GLU A 83 7.86 8.14 12.73
CA GLU A 83 7.91 6.78 13.28
C GLU A 83 8.05 5.75 12.16
N ASP A 84 8.86 4.72 12.41
CA ASP A 84 9.03 3.63 11.45
C ASP A 84 7.76 2.77 11.39
N PRO A 85 7.23 2.46 10.19
CA PRO A 85 6.02 1.67 10.06
C PRO A 85 6.24 0.24 10.55
N LYS A 86 5.30 -0.22 11.38
CA LYS A 86 5.25 -1.59 11.87
C LYS A 86 4.24 -2.37 11.04
N ILE A 87 4.75 -3.19 10.13
CA ILE A 87 3.93 -3.89 9.13
C ILE A 87 3.71 -5.33 9.57
N VAL A 88 2.48 -5.82 9.50
CA VAL A 88 2.15 -7.23 9.73
C VAL A 88 1.63 -7.87 8.45
N VAL A 89 2.30 -8.94 8.00
CA VAL A 89 1.93 -9.72 6.82
C VAL A 89 1.20 -10.99 7.27
N THR A 90 0.01 -11.21 6.73
CA THR A 90 -0.87 -12.34 7.02
C THR A 90 -1.40 -12.96 5.73
N THR A 91 -1.87 -14.20 5.83
CA THR A 91 -2.45 -14.95 4.71
C THR A 91 -3.95 -15.15 4.90
N SER A 92 -4.60 -15.77 3.91
CA SER A 92 -5.92 -16.38 4.00
C SER A 92 -6.01 -17.49 5.07
N HIS A 93 -7.23 -17.99 5.30
CA HIS A 93 -7.50 -19.17 6.12
C HIS A 93 -6.94 -20.41 5.39
N ASP A 94 -6.16 -21.22 6.12
CA ASP A 94 -5.45 -22.41 5.62
C ASP A 94 -4.63 -22.20 4.33
N PRO A 95 -3.50 -21.48 4.41
CA PRO A 95 -2.68 -21.18 3.24
C PRO A 95 -1.90 -22.41 2.73
N SER A 96 -1.76 -22.49 1.41
CA SER A 96 -0.91 -23.42 0.69
C SER A 96 0.58 -23.20 1.01
N SER A 97 1.40 -24.22 0.74
CA SER A 97 2.85 -24.14 0.91
C SER A 97 3.47 -23.03 0.06
N ARG A 98 2.95 -22.81 -1.15
CA ARG A 98 3.40 -21.75 -2.08
C ARG A 98 3.06 -20.36 -1.55
N LEU A 99 1.86 -20.13 -1.03
CA LEU A 99 1.50 -18.86 -0.39
C LEU A 99 2.30 -18.61 0.90
N LYS A 100 2.60 -19.65 1.69
CA LYS A 100 3.49 -19.51 2.85
C LYS A 100 4.90 -19.06 2.45
N GLN A 101 5.39 -19.48 1.29
CA GLN A 101 6.67 -19.01 0.74
C GLN A 101 6.55 -17.56 0.25
N PHE A 102 5.51 -17.24 -0.51
CA PHE A 102 5.26 -15.88 -0.99
C PHE A 102 5.11 -14.86 0.16
N ALA A 103 4.46 -15.24 1.27
CA ALA A 103 4.38 -14.40 2.46
C ALA A 103 5.74 -14.17 3.13
N LYS A 104 6.71 -15.09 2.99
CA LYS A 104 8.10 -14.86 3.42
C LYS A 104 8.83 -13.93 2.47
N GLU A 105 8.58 -14.04 1.16
CA GLU A 105 9.15 -13.15 0.16
C GLU A 105 8.67 -11.70 0.38
N LEU A 106 7.37 -11.49 0.62
CA LEU A 106 6.82 -10.17 0.96
C LEU A 106 7.41 -9.59 2.25
N ARG A 107 7.68 -10.42 3.25
CA ARG A 107 8.38 -9.97 4.46
C ARG A 107 9.80 -9.47 4.15
N LEU A 108 10.48 -10.03 3.16
CA LEU A 108 11.83 -9.59 2.79
C LEU A 108 11.82 -8.30 1.98
N ILE A 109 10.72 -7.99 1.28
CA ILE A 109 10.57 -6.77 0.51
C ILE A 109 10.39 -5.56 1.43
N PHE A 110 9.57 -5.70 2.48
CA PHE A 110 9.30 -4.61 3.42
C PHE A 110 10.22 -4.69 4.64
N PRO A 111 11.03 -3.65 4.92
CA PRO A 111 11.76 -3.58 6.19
C PRO A 111 10.77 -3.53 7.36
N ASN A 112 11.16 -4.05 8.53
CA ASN A 112 10.33 -4.10 9.74
C ASN A 112 9.02 -4.92 9.64
N ALA A 113 8.79 -5.63 8.54
CA ALA A 113 7.63 -6.49 8.41
C ALA A 113 7.72 -7.76 9.28
N GLN A 114 6.61 -8.08 9.95
CA GLN A 114 6.45 -9.27 10.75
C GLN A 114 5.40 -10.19 10.12
N ARG A 115 5.75 -11.46 9.95
CA ARG A 115 4.83 -12.45 9.40
C ARG A 115 4.06 -13.12 10.54
N LEU A 116 2.73 -13.06 10.48
CA LEU A 116 1.84 -13.68 11.46
C LEU A 116 1.06 -14.84 10.83
N ASN A 117 1.05 -15.99 11.52
CA ASN A 117 0.29 -17.15 11.09
C ASN A 117 -1.19 -16.95 11.39
N ARG A 118 -2.05 -17.14 10.38
CA ARG A 118 -3.49 -16.92 10.52
C ARG A 118 -4.19 -17.92 11.44
N GLY A 119 -3.92 -19.22 11.27
CA GLY A 119 -4.59 -20.29 12.01
C GLY A 119 -6.11 -20.10 12.07
N ASN A 120 -6.66 -20.15 13.28
CA ASN A 120 -8.09 -19.98 13.57
C ASN A 120 -8.48 -18.54 13.95
N TYR A 121 -7.61 -17.55 13.73
CA TYR A 121 -7.93 -16.16 14.08
C TYR A 121 -8.99 -15.57 13.15
N VAL A 122 -10.07 -15.06 13.74
CA VAL A 122 -11.11 -14.29 13.04
C VAL A 122 -10.56 -12.91 12.65
N MET A 123 -11.03 -12.34 11.53
CA MET A 123 -10.53 -11.05 10.99
C MET A 123 -10.64 -9.93 12.01
N SER A 124 -11.76 -9.86 12.73
CA SER A 124 -11.99 -8.87 13.79
C SER A 124 -10.97 -8.99 14.92
N GLN A 125 -10.64 -10.21 15.36
CA GLN A 125 -9.66 -10.44 16.41
C GLN A 125 -8.24 -10.08 15.96
N LEU A 126 -7.91 -10.37 14.69
CA LEU A 126 -6.61 -10.01 14.13
C LEU A 126 -6.43 -8.50 14.08
N VAL A 127 -7.43 -7.77 13.58
CA VAL A 127 -7.40 -6.29 13.55
C VAL A 127 -7.29 -5.73 14.97
N GLN A 128 -8.05 -6.26 15.93
CA GLN A 128 -7.95 -5.83 17.33
C GLN A 128 -6.57 -6.08 17.94
N ALA A 129 -5.95 -7.22 17.63
CA ALA A 129 -4.60 -7.55 18.09
C ALA A 129 -3.54 -6.62 17.46
N CYS A 130 -3.64 -6.34 16.15
CA CYS A 130 -2.74 -5.41 15.47
C CYS A 130 -2.84 -4.00 16.06
N VAL A 131 -4.06 -3.54 16.28
CA VAL A 131 -4.34 -2.24 16.88
C VAL A 131 -3.85 -2.15 18.34
N ALA A 132 -3.92 -3.24 19.11
CA ALA A 132 -3.39 -3.27 20.48
C ALA A 132 -1.85 -3.30 20.54
N ASN A 133 -1.19 -3.67 19.44
CA ASN A 133 0.26 -3.73 19.29
C ASN A 133 0.83 -2.53 18.50
N ASP A 134 0.01 -1.49 18.27
CA ASP A 134 0.37 -0.29 17.51
C ASP A 134 1.00 -0.63 16.14
N VAL A 135 0.39 -1.58 15.43
CA VAL A 135 0.73 -1.92 14.04
C VAL A 135 0.17 -0.85 13.11
N THR A 136 1.01 -0.30 12.22
CA THR A 136 0.60 0.73 11.25
C THR A 136 -0.15 0.11 10.09
N ASP A 137 0.38 -0.98 9.53
CA ASP A 137 -0.16 -1.57 8.29
C ASP A 137 -0.36 -3.07 8.42
N LEU A 138 -1.52 -3.52 7.98
CA LEU A 138 -1.88 -4.92 7.89
C LEU A 138 -1.98 -5.33 6.42
N ILE A 139 -1.14 -6.26 6.01
CA ILE A 139 -1.14 -6.85 4.67
C ILE A 139 -1.77 -8.24 4.75
N ILE A 140 -2.81 -8.47 3.96
CA ILE A 140 -3.50 -9.76 3.85
C ILE A 140 -3.33 -10.26 2.42
N ILE A 141 -2.82 -11.48 2.28
CA ILE A 141 -2.60 -12.11 0.98
C ILE A 141 -3.62 -13.23 0.77
N HIS A 142 -4.24 -13.23 -0.39
CA HIS A 142 -5.15 -14.25 -0.88
C HIS A 142 -4.54 -15.03 -2.04
N GLU A 143 -4.93 -16.29 -2.15
CA GLU A 143 -4.53 -17.17 -3.24
C GLU A 143 -5.72 -17.88 -3.87
N HIS A 144 -5.55 -18.29 -5.11
CA HIS A 144 -6.42 -19.21 -5.80
C HIS A 144 -5.60 -20.46 -6.20
N ARG A 145 -5.96 -21.63 -5.67
CA ARG A 145 -5.33 -22.93 -6.00
C ARG A 145 -3.80 -22.97 -5.89
N GLY A 146 -3.22 -22.22 -4.95
CA GLY A 146 -1.77 -22.18 -4.72
C GLY A 146 -1.06 -20.99 -5.37
N ASP A 147 -1.72 -20.23 -6.24
CA ASP A 147 -1.15 -19.02 -6.83
C ASP A 147 -1.72 -17.76 -6.15
N PRO A 148 -0.86 -16.82 -5.70
CA PRO A 148 -1.31 -15.59 -5.07
C PRO A 148 -2.01 -14.70 -6.10
N ASP A 149 -3.24 -14.30 -5.78
CA ASP A 149 -4.15 -13.57 -6.68
C ASP A 149 -4.65 -12.26 -6.05
N GLY A 150 -4.69 -12.17 -4.71
CA GLY A 150 -5.17 -10.96 -4.03
C GLY A 150 -4.18 -10.46 -2.99
N LEU A 151 -4.04 -9.15 -2.90
CA LEU A 151 -3.28 -8.46 -1.87
C LEU A 151 -4.13 -7.31 -1.32
N VAL A 152 -4.36 -7.29 -0.02
CA VAL A 152 -5.09 -6.23 0.65
C VAL A 152 -4.16 -5.55 1.63
N VAL A 153 -4.00 -4.23 1.51
CA VAL A 153 -3.20 -3.39 2.40
C VAL A 153 -4.15 -2.49 3.18
N CYS A 154 -4.17 -2.65 4.50
CA CYS A 154 -5.03 -1.87 5.40
C CYS A 154 -4.16 -1.00 6.30
N HIS A 155 -4.36 0.31 6.27
CA HIS A 155 -3.75 1.21 7.24
C HIS A 155 -4.61 1.28 8.51
N LEU A 156 -4.03 0.98 9.66
CA LEU A 156 -4.68 0.96 10.96
C LEU A 156 -4.31 2.25 11.73
N PRO A 157 -5.18 2.74 12.63
CA PRO A 157 -6.40 2.11 13.16
C PRO A 157 -7.71 2.44 12.42
N HIS A 158 -7.77 3.51 11.63
CA HIS A 158 -8.95 3.88 10.83
C HIS A 158 -8.59 4.44 9.46
N GLY A 159 -7.44 4.02 8.93
CA GLY A 159 -6.94 4.44 7.63
C GLY A 159 -7.63 3.71 6.46
N PRO A 160 -7.22 4.05 5.23
CA PRO A 160 -7.76 3.46 4.02
C PRO A 160 -7.38 1.98 3.87
N THR A 161 -8.12 1.28 3.02
CA THR A 161 -7.81 -0.09 2.60
C THR A 161 -7.70 -0.13 1.09
N ALA A 162 -6.57 -0.59 0.59
CA ALA A 162 -6.31 -0.79 -0.82
C ALA A 162 -6.32 -2.28 -1.15
N SER A 163 -7.17 -2.70 -2.09
CA SER A 163 -7.23 -4.06 -2.58
C SER A 163 -6.64 -4.14 -3.98
N PHE A 164 -5.66 -5.02 -4.16
CA PHE A 164 -4.98 -5.28 -5.42
C PHE A 164 -5.24 -6.72 -5.86
N SER A 165 -5.46 -6.90 -7.16
CA SER A 165 -5.40 -8.21 -7.80
C SER A 165 -4.01 -8.39 -8.41
N LEU A 166 -3.39 -9.52 -8.11
CA LEU A 166 -2.07 -9.91 -8.56
C LEU A 166 -2.22 -10.85 -9.75
N SER A 167 -1.62 -10.49 -10.88
CA SER A 167 -1.50 -11.37 -12.04
C SER A 167 -0.02 -11.60 -12.38
N ASN A 168 0.27 -12.72 -13.05
CA ASN A 168 1.63 -13.10 -13.46
C ASN A 168 2.64 -13.14 -12.30
N THR A 169 2.25 -13.74 -11.18
CA THR A 169 3.10 -13.85 -9.99
C THR A 169 4.17 -14.90 -10.15
N VAL A 170 5.43 -14.47 -10.22
CA VAL A 170 6.60 -15.35 -10.19
C VAL A 170 7.18 -15.32 -8.79
N THR A 171 7.11 -16.46 -8.09
CA THR A 171 7.70 -16.59 -6.76
C THR A 171 9.20 -16.81 -6.86
N LEU A 172 9.97 -16.19 -5.95
CA LEU A 172 11.43 -16.29 -5.92
C LEU A 172 11.89 -17.76 -5.78
N CYS A 173 11.14 -18.56 -5.01
CA CYS A 173 11.39 -20.00 -4.89
C CYS A 173 11.27 -20.75 -6.25
N PHE A 174 10.42 -20.29 -7.16
CA PHE A 174 10.27 -20.89 -8.49
C PHE A 174 11.50 -20.62 -9.36
N LEU A 175 12.10 -19.43 -9.27
CA LEU A 175 13.31 -19.05 -10.00
C LEU A 175 14.52 -19.89 -9.60
N CYS A 176 14.74 -20.13 -8.31
CA CYS A 176 15.85 -20.98 -7.87
C CYS A 176 15.71 -22.45 -8.30
N ARG A 177 14.49 -22.93 -8.59
CA ARG A 177 14.27 -24.28 -9.14
C ARG A 177 14.42 -24.35 -10.67
N HIS A 178 14.06 -23.30 -11.39
CA HIS A 178 14.16 -23.27 -12.85
C HIS A 178 15.51 -22.76 -13.39
N HIS A 179 16.32 -22.12 -12.55
CA HIS A 179 17.69 -21.72 -12.87
C HIS A 179 18.74 -22.70 -12.35
N VAL A 180 18.41 -24.00 -12.28
CA VAL A 180 19.44 -25.01 -12.49
C VAL A 180 19.82 -24.88 -13.95
N TYR A 181 20.96 -24.23 -14.23
CA TYR A 181 21.76 -24.56 -15.42
C TYR A 181 21.65 -26.08 -15.58
N LYS A 182 20.91 -26.60 -16.58
CA LYS A 182 21.06 -28.01 -16.94
C LYS A 182 22.54 -28.14 -17.29
N PRO A 183 23.38 -28.81 -16.48
CA PRO A 183 24.77 -28.96 -16.84
C PRO A 183 24.79 -29.67 -18.21
N PRO A 184 25.66 -29.27 -19.14
CA PRO A 184 25.77 -29.95 -20.42
C PRO A 184 26.01 -31.45 -20.16
N PRO A 185 25.43 -32.35 -20.98
CA PRO A 185 25.60 -33.78 -20.78
C PRO A 185 27.10 -34.12 -20.73
N PRO A 186 27.52 -35.03 -19.84
CA PRO A 186 28.92 -35.39 -19.71
C PRO A 186 29.47 -35.88 -21.06
N PRO A 187 30.72 -35.54 -21.41
CA PRO A 187 31.32 -35.99 -22.66
C PRO A 187 31.35 -37.53 -22.69
N PRO A 188 31.17 -38.14 -23.88
CA PRO A 188 31.21 -39.59 -24.02
C PRO A 188 32.58 -40.12 -23.55
N PRO A 189 32.62 -41.32 -22.93
CA PRO A 189 33.87 -41.90 -22.47
C PRO A 189 34.82 -42.12 -23.66
N PRO A 190 36.14 -41.94 -23.45
CA PRO A 190 37.11 -42.16 -24.51
C PRO A 190 37.06 -43.62 -24.99
N PRO A 191 37.31 -43.87 -26.29
CA PRO A 191 37.33 -45.22 -26.83
C PRO A 191 38.42 -46.05 -26.12
N PRO A 192 38.17 -47.36 -25.91
CA PRO A 192 39.15 -48.22 -25.26
C PRO A 192 40.44 -48.28 -26.09
N PRO A 193 41.61 -48.37 -25.44
CA PRO A 193 42.88 -48.45 -26.14
C PRO A 193 42.91 -49.68 -27.07
N PRO A 194 43.58 -49.59 -28.23
CA PRO A 194 43.71 -50.72 -29.13
C PRO A 194 44.38 -51.87 -28.39
N ARG A 195 43.74 -53.06 -28.43
CA ARG A 195 44.35 -54.30 -27.96
C ARG A 195 45.61 -54.54 -28.79
N ILE A 196 46.77 -54.24 -28.22
CA ILE A 196 48.05 -54.74 -28.73
C ILE A 196 48.02 -56.25 -28.50
N TYR A 197 47.63 -57.00 -29.53
CA TYR A 197 47.93 -58.41 -29.57
C TYR A 197 49.44 -58.53 -29.69
N LEU A 198 50.10 -58.84 -28.57
CA LEU A 198 51.46 -59.38 -28.59
C LEU A 198 51.41 -60.67 -29.41
N GLN A 199 51.71 -60.53 -30.70
CA GLN A 199 52.02 -61.63 -31.58
C GLN A 199 53.31 -62.23 -31.04
N CYS A 200 53.17 -63.25 -30.19
CA CYS A 200 54.28 -64.08 -29.78
C CYS A 200 54.90 -64.67 -31.05
N MET A 201 56.07 -64.17 -31.41
CA MET A 201 56.95 -64.78 -32.39
C MET A 201 57.23 -66.23 -31.99
N ARG A 202 56.84 -67.14 -32.86
CA ARG A 202 57.48 -68.44 -33.10
C ARG A 202 57.55 -68.66 -34.59
#